data_AF-A0A382K0M1-F1
#
_entry.id   AF-A0A382K0M1-F1
#
_cell.length_a   1.000
_cell.length_b   1.000
_cell.length_c   1.000
_cell.angle_alpha   90.00
_cell.angle_beta   90.00
_cell.angle_gamma   90.00
#
_symmetry.space_group_name_H-M   'P 1'
#
loop_
_entity.id
_entity.type
_entity.pdbx_description
1 polymer ?
#
loop_
_entity_poly.entity_id
_entity_poly.type
_entity_poly.pdbx_seq_one_letter_code
_entity_poly.pdbx_strand_id
1 'polypeptide(L)' 'MSESTAREVWRAVLGALQLQLPRPTFETWLKLTEGVAYDDHVFVVEAPNSFAVEWLERRMYHAL' A
#
# COMPACT_ATOMS: atom_id res chain seq x y z
N MET A 1 -2.18 13.46 11.03
CA MET A 1 -0.88 12.73 11.06
C MET A 1 0.09 13.47 10.13
N SER A 2 1.40 13.54 10.38
CA SER A 2 2.33 14.18 9.42
C SER A 2 2.71 13.20 8.29
N GLU A 3 3.08 13.73 7.12
CA GLU A 3 3.47 12.92 5.93
C GLU A 3 4.58 11.89 6.25
N SER A 4 5.56 12.29 7.07
CA SER A 4 6.65 11.39 7.53
C SER A 4 6.11 10.16 8.26
N THR A 5 5.12 10.36 9.13
CA THR A 5 4.52 9.28 9.92
C THR A 5 3.69 8.34 9.04
N ALA A 6 2.95 8.85 8.04
CA ALA A 6 2.22 8.00 7.10
C ALA A 6 3.19 7.09 6.32
N ARG A 7 4.31 7.63 5.82
CA ARG A 7 5.33 6.86 5.10
C ARG A 7 5.99 5.80 5.98
N GLU A 8 6.19 6.07 7.28
CA GLU A 8 6.73 5.09 8.24
C GLU A 8 5.75 3.96 8.53
N VAL A 9 4.49 4.28 8.80
CA VAL A 9 3.43 3.29 9.02
C VAL A 9 3.29 2.38 7.80
N TRP A 10 3.24 2.96 6.60
CA TRP A 10 3.12 2.17 5.38
C TRP A 10 4.33 1.27 5.13
N ARG A 11 5.55 1.71 5.45
CA ARG A 11 6.75 0.86 5.38
C ARG A 11 6.64 -0.35 6.32
N ALA A 12 6.08 -0.18 7.51
CA ALA A 12 5.83 -1.31 8.41
C ALA A 12 4.78 -2.28 7.85
N VAL A 13 3.70 -1.75 7.24
CA VAL A 13 2.68 -2.54 6.54
C VAL A 13 3.28 -3.33 5.38
N LEU A 14 4.11 -2.70 4.54
CA LEU A 14 4.80 -3.37 3.45
C LEU A 14 5.69 -4.52 3.93
N GLY A 15 6.40 -4.34 5.05
CA GLY A 15 7.18 -5.41 5.67
C GLY A 15 6.31 -6.61 6.09
N ALA A 16 5.15 -6.35 6.68
CA ALA A 16 4.21 -7.41 7.05
C ALA A 16 3.61 -8.11 5.82
N LEU A 17 3.26 -7.37 4.76
CA LEU A 17 2.70 -7.91 3.52
C LEU A 17 3.72 -8.72 2.72
N GLN A 18 4.99 -8.33 2.74
CA GLN A 18 6.07 -9.07 2.07
C GLN A 18 6.22 -10.50 2.60
N LEU A 19 5.93 -10.72 3.88
CA LEU A 19 5.98 -12.04 4.51
C LEU A 19 4.74 -12.90 4.20
N GLN A 20 3.61 -12.26 3.88
CA GLN A 20 2.31 -12.94 3.74
C GLN A 20 1.93 -13.23 2.28
N LEU A 21 2.46 -12.44 1.34
CA LEU A 21 2.06 -12.52 -0.06
C LEU A 21 3.09 -13.26 -0.93
N PRO A 22 2.66 -13.90 -2.02
CA PRO A 22 3.58 -14.40 -3.04
C PRO A 22 4.51 -13.30 -3.52
N ARG A 23 5.81 -13.60 -3.62
CA ARG A 23 6.84 -12.64 -4.04
C ARG A 23 6.48 -11.86 -5.33
N PRO A 24 5.97 -12.49 -6.40
CA PRO A 24 5.58 -11.75 -7.61
C PRO A 24 4.47 -10.73 -7.35
N THR A 25 3.48 -11.09 -6.52
CA THR A 25 2.38 -10.19 -6.16
C THR A 25 2.89 -8.96 -5.43
N PHE A 26 3.75 -9.15 -4.43
CA PHE A 26 4.33 -8.03 -3.67
C PHE A 26 5.21 -7.13 -4.55
N GLU A 27 6.15 -7.73 -5.30
CA GLU A 27 7.10 -6.99 -6.14
C GLU A 27 6.38 -6.17 -7.23
N THR A 28 5.32 -6.71 -7.84
CA THR A 28 4.60 -6.02 -8.93
C THR A 28 3.65 -4.95 -8.42
N TRP A 29 2.91 -5.19 -7.33
CA TRP A 29 1.75 -4.35 -6.98
C TRP A 29 1.93 -3.50 -5.74
N LEU A 30 2.82 -3.86 -4.81
CA LEU A 30 2.89 -3.23 -3.48
C LEU A 30 4.23 -2.55 -3.20
N LYS A 31 5.33 -3.12 -3.68
CA LYS A 31 6.70 -2.67 -3.35
C LYS A 31 6.97 -1.19 -3.61
N LEU A 32 6.34 -0.62 -4.62
CA LEU A 32 6.53 0.79 -5.04
C LEU A 32 5.39 1.70 -4.59
N THR A 33 4.56 1.25 -3.64
CA THR A 33 3.50 2.09 -3.06
C THR A 33 4.01 2.86 -1.86
N GLU A 34 3.48 4.06 -1.62
CA GLU A 34 3.87 4.91 -0.50
C GLU A 34 2.64 5.38 0.29
N GLY A 35 2.75 5.41 1.62
CA GLY A 35 1.76 6.08 2.46
C GLY A 35 1.99 7.58 2.44
N VAL A 36 0.96 8.35 2.09
CA VAL A 36 1.08 9.81 1.91
C VAL A 36 0.32 10.59 2.98
N ALA A 37 -0.82 10.06 3.45
CA ALA A 37 -1.63 10.73 4.45
C ALA A 37 -2.46 9.74 5.28
N TYR A 38 -2.85 10.19 6.47
CA TYR A 38 -3.89 9.55 7.26
C TYR A 38 -4.77 10.63 7.86
N ASP A 39 -6.03 10.63 7.44
CA ASP A 39 -7.04 11.60 7.88
C ASP A 39 -8.42 10.95 7.92
N ASP A 40 -9.27 11.34 8.86
CA ASP A 40 -10.65 10.84 9.01
C ASP A 40 -10.80 9.30 8.89
N HIS A 41 -9.90 8.56 9.53
CA HIS A 41 -9.81 7.09 9.45
C HIS A 41 -9.51 6.50 8.06
N VAL A 42 -9.16 7.34 7.10
CA VAL A 42 -8.74 6.96 5.75
C VAL A 42 -7.22 7.05 5.65
N PHE A 43 -6.58 5.94 5.28
CA PHE A 43 -5.16 5.91 4.97
C PHE A 43 -4.98 6.03 3.45
N VAL A 44 -4.27 7.08 3.01
CA VAL A 44 -4.05 7.34 1.59
C VAL A 44 -2.71 6.74 1.18
N VAL A 45 -2.76 5.91 0.14
CA VAL A 45 -1.61 5.24 -0.45
C VAL A 45 -1.47 5.68 -1.91
N GLU A 46 -0.28 6.14 -2.27
CA GLU A 46 0.10 6.42 -3.65
C GLU A 46 0.65 5.15 -4.31
N ALA A 47 0.30 4.96 -5.58
CA ALA A 47 0.77 3.86 -6.42
C ALA A 47 1.46 4.43 -7.67
N PRO A 48 2.41 3.70 -8.28
CA PRO A 48 3.26 4.24 -9.35
C PRO A 48 2.53 4.59 -10.64
N ASN A 49 1.32 4.07 -10.85
CA ASN A 49 0.47 4.39 -12.01
C ASN A 49 -0.99 3.93 -11.77
N SER A 50 -1.89 4.37 -12.65
CA SER A 50 -3.32 4.05 -12.60
C SER A 50 -3.62 2.55 -12.72
N PHE A 51 -2.80 1.77 -13.44
CA PHE A 51 -3.00 0.32 -13.55
C PHE A 51 -2.76 -0.38 -12.20
N ALA A 52 -1.78 0.08 -11.43
CA ALA A 52 -1.53 -0.43 -10.09
C ALA A 52 -2.70 -0.11 -9.15
N VAL A 53 -3.26 1.11 -9.22
CA VAL A 53 -4.47 1.48 -8.47
C VAL A 53 -5.63 0.55 -8.80
N GLU A 54 -5.95 0.39 -10.08
CA GLU A 54 -7.08 -0.45 -10.54
C GLU A 54 -6.92 -1.91 -10.10
N TRP A 55 -5.71 -2.46 -10.15
CA TRP A 55 -5.45 -3.83 -9.70
C TRP A 55 -5.63 -3.98 -8.19
N LEU A 56 -5.11 -3.03 -7.40
CA LEU A 56 -5.24 -3.02 -5.93
C LEU A 56 -6.71 -2.88 -5.51
N GLU A 57 -7.47 -1.99 -6.16
CA GLU A 57 -8.92 -1.82 -5.98
C GLU A 57 -9.71 -3.09 -6.24
N ARG A 58 -9.39 -3.82 -7.31
CA ARG A 58 -10.16 -5.02 -7.67
C ARG A 58 -9.80 -6.25 -6.85
N ARG A 59 -8.56 -6.33 -6.36
CA ARG A 59 -8.00 -7.60 -5.89
C ARG A 59 -7.52 -7.60 -4.45
N MET A 60 -7.25 -6.43 -3.86
CA MET A 60 -6.78 -6.32 -2.48
C MET A 60 -7.75 -5.61 -1.55
N TYR A 61 -8.65 -4.74 -2.04
CA TYR A 61 -9.68 -4.13 -1.19
C TYR A 61 -10.64 -5.13 -0.53
N HIS A 62 -10.87 -6.28 -1.15
CA HIS A 62 -11.68 -7.35 -0.56
C HIS A 62 -10.86 -8.33 0.30
N ALA A 63 -9.53 -8.23 0.29
CA ALA A 63 -8.62 -9.13 0.99
C ALA A 63 -8.07 -8.55 2.30
N LEU A 64 -8.41 -7.29 2.61
CA LEU A 64 -8.05 -6.57 3.83
C LEU A 64 -9.30 -6.21 4.63
#